data_AF-A0A396ZDL4-F1
#
_entry.id   AF-A0A396ZDL4-F1
#
_cell.length_a   1.000
_cell.length_b   1.000
_cell.length_c   1.000
_cell.angle_alpha   90.00
_cell.angle_beta   90.00
_cell.angle_gamma   90.00
#
_symmetry.space_group_name_H-M   'P 1'
#
loop_
_entity.id
_entity.type
_entity.pdbx_description
1 polymer ?
#
loop_
_entity_poly.entity_id
_entity_poly.type
_entity_poly.pdbx_seq_one_letter_code
_entity_poly.pdbx_strand_id
1 'polypeptide(L)'
;MFIHKKILQSALSFLLLTCNPPFETISYDRNDDGTIENRLYTKTDSKIAIFMETFENQKDFPDDWMWLKMDAKDPKSYQELYNEIASKDPQKVDIKIWFGPGNVKMIEKADRDLDGYFETTQYYNRFAKPKVTSSIIARIEIDSDKDQRPDIWIFPLERMELDSNKDGIPDKLVSDPKTIGEALKTRTQTITSKTKSLSLGQSWALHPELIQDESLRAVILFSI
;
A
#
# COMPACT_ATOMS: atom_id res chain seq x y z
N MET A 1 20.12 -9.22 -78.93
CA MET A 1 20.91 -8.52 -77.90
C MET A 1 20.11 -7.30 -77.45
N PHE A 2 20.09 -7.02 -76.15
CA PHE A 2 19.30 -6.03 -75.41
C PHE A 2 17.95 -6.49 -74.86
N ILE A 3 18.07 -6.90 -73.60
CA ILE A 3 17.06 -7.23 -72.61
C ILE A 3 17.11 -6.11 -71.55
N HIS A 4 15.97 -5.85 -70.90
CA HIS A 4 15.76 -5.11 -69.63
C HIS A 4 15.62 -3.57 -69.69
N LYS A 5 14.73 -2.92 -68.93
CA LYS A 5 13.61 -3.34 -68.07
C LYS A 5 12.83 -2.04 -67.81
N LYS A 6 11.51 -2.09 -67.95
CA LYS A 6 10.60 -1.01 -67.53
C LYS A 6 10.73 -0.81 -66.01
N ILE A 7 10.83 0.46 -65.62
CA ILE A 7 10.06 1.11 -64.54
C ILE A 7 9.56 0.14 -63.47
N LEU A 8 10.28 0.07 -62.34
CA LEU A 8 9.66 -0.12 -61.03
C LEU A 8 10.60 0.38 -59.92
N GLN A 9 10.91 1.68 -59.93
CA GLN A 9 11.15 2.40 -58.69
C GLN A 9 9.76 2.65 -58.06
N SER A 10 9.11 1.59 -57.58
CA SER A 10 8.01 1.76 -56.64
C SER A 10 8.63 2.03 -55.28
N ALA A 11 8.38 3.23 -54.79
CA ALA A 11 8.71 3.71 -53.48
C ALA A 11 8.48 2.63 -52.42
N LEU A 12 9.58 2.16 -51.82
CA LEU A 12 9.56 1.51 -50.51
C LEU A 12 9.39 2.61 -49.45
N SER A 13 8.26 3.32 -49.53
CA SER A 13 7.85 4.36 -48.59
C SER A 13 6.45 4.00 -48.12
N PHE A 14 6.35 2.87 -47.41
CA PHE A 14 5.18 2.60 -46.59
C PHE A 14 5.67 2.18 -45.20
N LEU A 15 5.33 3.06 -44.25
CA LEU A 15 5.05 2.77 -42.85
C LEU A 15 6.27 2.59 -41.94
N LEU A 16 7.04 3.67 -41.78
CA LEU A 16 7.34 4.11 -40.42
C LEU A 16 6.01 4.56 -39.80
N LEU A 17 5.18 3.60 -39.38
CA LEU A 17 4.17 3.87 -38.37
C LEU A 17 4.97 4.38 -37.18
N THR A 18 4.97 5.69 -36.98
CA THR A 18 5.40 6.29 -35.73
C THR A 18 4.50 5.69 -34.68
N CYS A 19 4.99 4.66 -34.00
CA CYS A 19 4.31 4.05 -32.89
C CYS A 19 4.36 5.10 -31.78
N ASN A 20 3.35 5.98 -31.75
CA ASN A 20 3.23 6.95 -30.68
C ASN A 20 3.15 6.12 -29.40
N PRO A 21 4.09 6.30 -28.46
CA PRO A 21 4.07 5.52 -27.25
C PRO A 21 2.73 5.76 -26.54
N PRO A 22 2.12 4.72 -25.95
CA PRO A 22 0.83 4.86 -25.27
C PRO A 22 0.91 5.80 -24.07
N PHE A 23 2.13 6.06 -23.58
CA PHE A 23 2.43 6.94 -22.47
C PHE A 23 3.52 7.96 -22.83
N GLU A 24 3.34 9.17 -22.33
CA GLU A 24 4.35 10.21 -22.21
C GLU A 24 4.93 10.16 -20.79
N THR A 25 6.25 10.28 -20.68
CA THR A 25 6.95 10.35 -19.39
C THR A 25 7.43 11.76 -19.14
N ILE A 26 7.10 12.31 -17.98
CA ILE A 26 7.59 13.62 -17.52
C ILE A 26 8.44 13.37 -16.27
N SER A 27 9.73 13.73 -16.34
CA SER A 27 10.62 13.73 -15.19
C SER A 27 10.58 15.09 -14.52
N TYR A 28 10.46 15.11 -13.20
CA TYR A 28 10.57 16.31 -12.39
C TYR A 28 11.90 16.29 -11.62
N ASP A 29 12.69 17.33 -11.85
CA ASP A 29 13.80 17.77 -11.01
C ASP A 29 13.29 19.06 -10.34
N ARG A 30 12.91 18.95 -9.07
CA ARG A 30 12.17 20.02 -8.37
C ARG A 30 13.11 21.11 -7.85
N ASN A 31 14.36 20.76 -7.60
CA ASN A 31 15.35 21.66 -7.00
C ASN A 31 16.44 22.12 -8.00
N ASP A 32 16.35 21.68 -9.27
CA ASP A 32 17.27 21.94 -10.38
C ASP A 32 18.72 21.49 -10.06
N ASP A 33 18.89 20.43 -9.25
CA ASP A 33 20.21 19.91 -8.87
C ASP A 33 20.76 18.84 -9.84
N GLY A 34 19.98 18.47 -10.86
CA GLY A 34 20.28 17.44 -11.83
C GLY A 34 19.80 16.04 -11.44
N THR A 35 19.19 15.89 -10.26
CA THR A 35 18.60 14.64 -9.77
C THR A 35 17.10 14.64 -10.02
N ILE A 36 16.59 13.56 -10.59
CA ILE A 36 15.15 13.40 -10.79
C ILE A 36 14.54 12.88 -9.49
N GLU A 37 13.57 13.59 -8.90
CA GLU A 37 12.83 13.07 -7.73
C GLU A 37 11.55 12.33 -8.10
N ASN A 38 11.00 12.59 -9.30
CA ASN A 38 9.75 11.96 -9.74
C ASN A 38 9.75 11.68 -11.25
N ARG A 39 9.17 10.55 -11.65
CA ARG A 39 8.80 10.28 -13.06
C ARG A 39 7.31 9.97 -13.15
N LEU A 40 6.59 10.76 -13.92
CA LEU A 40 5.14 10.65 -14.10
C LEU A 40 4.80 10.09 -15.47
N TYR A 41 4.00 9.04 -15.51
CA TYR A 41 3.57 8.36 -16.73
C TYR A 41 2.12 8.74 -17.06
N THR A 42 1.96 9.43 -18.18
CA THR A 42 0.71 10.06 -18.62
C THR A 42 0.24 9.45 -19.93
N LYS A 43 -1.02 9.01 -19.98
CA LYS A 43 -1.61 8.47 -21.20
C LYS A 43 -1.65 9.53 -22.29
N THR A 44 -1.07 9.24 -23.45
CA THR A 44 -0.82 10.21 -24.53
C THR A 44 -2.09 10.87 -25.06
N ASP A 45 -3.19 10.11 -25.16
CA ASP A 45 -4.45 10.56 -25.74
C ASP A 45 -5.36 11.32 -24.75
N SER A 46 -5.52 10.81 -23.53
CA SER A 46 -6.43 11.38 -22.54
C SER A 46 -5.75 12.40 -21.62
N LYS A 47 -4.42 12.47 -21.62
CA LYS A 47 -3.62 13.29 -20.70
C LYS A 47 -3.91 12.99 -19.23
N ILE A 48 -4.21 11.73 -18.92
CA ILE A 48 -4.41 11.25 -17.56
C ILE A 48 -3.13 10.56 -17.12
N ALA A 49 -2.53 11.04 -16.03
CA ALA A 49 -1.44 10.35 -15.35
C ALA A 49 -1.97 9.16 -14.57
N ILE A 50 -1.28 8.03 -14.69
CA ILE A 50 -1.72 6.74 -14.11
C ILE A 50 -0.69 6.11 -13.19
N PHE A 51 0.58 6.49 -13.32
CA PHE A 51 1.68 5.88 -12.58
C PHE A 51 2.76 6.91 -12.30
N MET A 52 3.38 6.82 -11.14
CA MET A 52 4.49 7.68 -10.74
C MET A 52 5.55 6.86 -10.01
N GLU A 53 6.81 7.11 -10.36
CA GLU A 53 7.97 6.62 -9.63
C GLU A 53 8.55 7.78 -8.84
N THR A 54 8.90 7.56 -7.58
CA THR A 54 9.63 8.54 -6.76
C THR A 54 10.90 7.95 -6.17
N PHE A 55 11.85 8.83 -5.90
CA PHE A 55 13.19 8.54 -5.37
C PHE A 55 13.27 9.01 -3.91
N GLU A 56 12.27 8.65 -3.10
CA GLU A 56 12.02 9.25 -1.78
C GLU A 56 13.02 8.73 -0.73
N ASN A 57 13.35 7.43 -0.78
CA ASN A 57 14.22 6.77 0.20
C ASN A 57 15.65 6.54 -0.33
N GLN A 58 15.82 6.54 -1.65
CA GLN A 58 17.00 6.13 -2.39
C GLN A 58 17.14 7.02 -3.64
N LYS A 59 18.27 7.73 -3.74
CA LYS A 59 18.43 8.78 -4.76
C LYS A 59 18.66 8.23 -6.17
N ASP A 60 19.30 7.07 -6.27
CA ASP A 60 19.77 6.53 -7.55
C ASP A 60 18.78 5.58 -8.21
N PHE A 61 17.82 5.06 -7.44
CA PHE A 61 16.82 4.08 -7.89
C PHE A 61 15.44 4.49 -7.39
N PRO A 62 14.39 4.38 -8.23
CA PRO A 62 13.03 4.57 -7.73
C PRO A 62 12.75 3.50 -6.67
N ASP A 63 12.12 3.92 -5.58
CA ASP A 63 11.84 3.08 -4.41
C ASP A 63 10.40 3.22 -3.91
N ASP A 64 9.60 4.04 -4.59
CA ASP A 64 8.18 4.25 -4.30
C ASP A 64 7.46 4.33 -5.66
N TRP A 65 6.51 3.41 -5.85
CA TRP A 65 5.77 3.20 -7.09
C TRP A 65 4.29 3.35 -6.83
N MET A 66 3.75 4.43 -7.35
CA MET A 66 2.42 4.87 -7.05
C MET A 66 1.50 4.75 -8.26
N TRP A 67 0.42 4.02 -8.07
CA TRP A 67 -0.72 3.96 -8.98
C TRP A 67 -1.70 5.05 -8.60
N LEU A 68 -1.97 5.93 -9.55
CA LEU A 68 -2.77 7.12 -9.31
C LEU A 68 -3.70 7.41 -10.48
N LYS A 69 -4.57 8.38 -10.30
CA LYS A 69 -5.31 9.02 -11.38
C LYS A 69 -5.20 10.53 -11.18
N MET A 70 -4.66 11.21 -12.17
CA MET A 70 -4.56 12.67 -12.15
C MET A 70 -4.73 13.23 -13.56
N ASP A 71 -5.58 14.23 -13.71
CA ASP A 71 -5.63 15.04 -14.93
C ASP A 71 -4.35 15.88 -15.02
N ALA A 72 -3.59 15.75 -16.11
CA ALA A 72 -2.36 16.53 -16.30
C ALA A 72 -2.62 18.05 -16.34
N LYS A 73 -3.85 18.50 -16.62
CA LYS A 73 -4.25 19.91 -16.59
C LYS A 73 -4.75 20.38 -15.23
N ASP A 74 -5.10 19.45 -14.35
CA ASP A 74 -5.52 19.75 -12.98
C ASP A 74 -4.83 18.82 -11.98
N PRO A 75 -3.61 19.18 -11.52
CA PRO A 75 -2.89 18.41 -10.51
C PRO A 75 -3.65 18.23 -9.19
N LYS A 76 -4.68 19.04 -8.91
CA LYS A 76 -5.51 18.89 -7.70
C LYS A 76 -6.50 17.73 -7.81
N SER A 77 -6.74 17.22 -9.02
CA SER A 77 -7.56 16.03 -9.27
C SER A 77 -6.87 14.72 -8.84
N TYR A 78 -5.63 14.81 -8.35
CA TYR A 78 -4.82 13.70 -7.89
C TYR A 78 -5.58 12.77 -6.93
N GLN A 79 -5.70 11.52 -7.36
CA GLN A 79 -6.21 10.42 -6.57
C GLN A 79 -5.18 9.30 -6.53
N GLU A 80 -4.68 8.98 -5.34
CA GLU A 80 -3.85 7.80 -5.10
C GLU A 80 -4.75 6.57 -4.97
N LEU A 81 -4.30 5.45 -5.53
CA LEU A 81 -5.05 4.19 -5.52
C LEU A 81 -4.28 3.11 -4.76
N TYR A 82 -3.00 2.97 -5.09
CA TYR A 82 -2.13 1.95 -4.55
C TYR A 82 -0.67 2.42 -4.59
N ASN A 83 0.10 2.08 -3.57
CA ASN A 83 1.52 2.40 -3.51
C ASN A 83 2.34 1.18 -3.07
N GLU A 84 3.48 0.96 -3.73
CA GLU A 84 4.50 -0.04 -3.38
C GLU A 84 5.78 0.69 -3.01
N ILE A 85 6.32 0.42 -1.84
CA ILE A 85 7.52 1.09 -1.33
C ILE A 85 8.58 0.04 -0.99
N ALA A 86 9.81 0.32 -1.37
CA ALA A 86 11.03 -0.40 -1.11
C ALA A 86 11.92 0.43 -0.17
N SER A 87 11.56 0.48 1.11
CA SER A 87 12.06 1.46 2.08
C SER A 87 13.53 1.25 2.49
N LYS A 88 14.07 0.04 2.30
CA LYS A 88 15.43 -0.35 2.71
C LYS A 88 16.29 -0.95 1.60
N ASP A 89 15.69 -1.73 0.70
CA ASP A 89 16.36 -2.38 -0.44
C ASP A 89 15.53 -2.09 -1.70
N PRO A 90 16.08 -1.40 -2.72
CA PRO A 90 15.31 -0.94 -3.89
C PRO A 90 14.73 -2.08 -4.73
N GLN A 91 15.21 -3.31 -4.52
CA GLN A 91 14.72 -4.47 -5.25
C GLN A 91 13.61 -5.22 -4.50
N LYS A 92 13.31 -4.81 -3.26
CA LYS A 92 12.34 -5.49 -2.39
C LYS A 92 11.31 -4.50 -1.88
N VAL A 93 10.11 -4.60 -2.45
CA VAL A 93 8.93 -3.93 -1.88
C VAL A 93 8.66 -4.54 -0.52
N ASP A 94 8.71 -3.72 0.52
CA ASP A 94 8.47 -4.10 1.91
C ASP A 94 7.21 -3.42 2.49
N ILE A 95 6.62 -2.45 1.77
CA ILE A 95 5.36 -1.81 2.16
C ILE A 95 4.43 -1.72 0.96
N LYS A 96 3.14 -2.01 1.19
CA LYS A 96 2.06 -1.87 0.22
C LYS A 96 0.91 -1.10 0.83
N ILE A 97 0.38 -0.10 0.14
CA ILE A 97 -0.66 0.78 0.70
C ILE A 97 -1.81 0.90 -0.28
N TRP A 98 -3.05 0.76 0.21
CA TRP A 98 -4.26 0.98 -0.57
C TRP A 98 -5.00 2.21 -0.09
N PHE A 99 -5.50 2.99 -1.05
CA PHE A 99 -6.18 4.26 -0.79
C PHE A 99 -7.61 4.24 -1.32
N GLY A 100 -8.50 4.87 -0.54
CA GLY A 100 -9.89 5.06 -0.88
C GLY A 100 -10.16 6.43 -1.48
N PRO A 101 -11.42 6.75 -1.79
CA PRO A 101 -11.82 8.07 -2.27
C PRO A 101 -11.34 9.20 -1.35
N GLY A 102 -10.85 10.29 -1.94
CA GLY A 102 -10.30 11.43 -1.20
C GLY A 102 -8.92 11.16 -0.59
N ASN A 103 -8.17 10.18 -1.12
CA ASN A 103 -6.83 9.77 -0.68
C ASN A 103 -6.78 9.37 0.79
N VAL A 104 -7.87 8.75 1.27
CA VAL A 104 -7.93 8.18 2.60
C VAL A 104 -7.15 6.88 2.57
N LYS A 105 -6.07 6.79 3.33
CA LYS A 105 -5.33 5.54 3.50
C LYS A 105 -6.27 4.52 4.14
N MET A 106 -6.40 3.33 3.54
CA MET A 106 -7.33 2.29 4.00
C MET A 106 -6.59 1.13 4.66
N ILE A 107 -5.57 0.62 3.96
CA ILE A 107 -4.81 -0.56 4.36
C ILE A 107 -3.34 -0.31 4.09
N GLU A 108 -2.48 -0.80 4.98
CA GLU A 108 -1.05 -0.95 4.74
C GLU A 108 -0.63 -2.37 5.08
N LYS A 109 0.05 -3.05 4.16
CA LYS A 109 0.76 -4.29 4.44
C LYS A 109 2.24 -3.99 4.55
N ALA A 110 2.92 -4.59 5.53
CA ALA A 110 4.35 -4.44 5.72
C ALA A 110 5.04 -5.78 5.98
N ASP A 111 6.17 -5.97 5.32
CA ASP A 111 7.20 -6.98 5.56
C ASP A 111 8.30 -6.31 6.40
N ARG A 112 8.29 -6.52 7.72
CA ARG A 112 9.20 -5.79 8.62
C ARG A 112 10.57 -6.45 8.70
N ASP A 113 10.64 -7.77 8.49
CA ASP A 113 11.86 -8.57 8.58
C ASP A 113 12.58 -8.76 7.23
N LEU A 114 11.98 -8.28 6.14
CA LEU A 114 12.46 -8.31 4.74
C LEU A 114 12.63 -9.72 4.16
N ASP A 115 11.85 -10.68 4.63
CA ASP A 115 11.90 -12.06 4.15
C ASP A 115 10.97 -12.35 2.96
N GLY A 116 10.23 -11.34 2.50
CA GLY A 116 9.31 -11.41 1.37
C GLY A 116 7.87 -11.75 1.77
N TYR A 117 7.60 -11.99 3.05
CA TYR A 117 6.26 -12.18 3.57
C TYR A 117 5.74 -10.88 4.20
N PHE A 118 4.49 -10.50 3.92
CA PHE A 118 3.88 -9.32 4.53
C PHE A 118 3.08 -9.72 5.76
N GLU A 119 3.76 -9.95 6.88
CA GLU A 119 3.17 -10.44 8.12
C GLU A 119 2.24 -9.43 8.80
N THR A 120 2.45 -8.13 8.58
CA THR A 120 1.70 -7.08 9.27
C THR A 120 0.69 -6.42 8.32
N THR A 121 -0.59 -6.42 8.68
CA THR A 121 -1.63 -5.64 8.00
C THR A 121 -2.22 -4.58 8.94
N GLN A 122 -2.13 -3.31 8.59
CA GLN A 122 -2.71 -2.20 9.32
C GLN A 122 -3.95 -1.68 8.60
N TYR A 123 -5.02 -1.47 9.34
CA TYR A 123 -6.27 -0.90 8.87
C TYR A 123 -6.44 0.48 9.47
N TYR A 124 -6.84 1.42 8.62
CA TYR A 124 -6.98 2.82 8.99
C TYR A 124 -8.44 3.20 9.17
N ASN A 125 -8.70 4.12 10.11
CA ASN A 125 -10.03 4.67 10.35
C ASN A 125 -10.31 5.86 9.40
N ARG A 126 -11.54 6.37 9.44
CA ARG A 126 -11.98 7.46 8.56
C ARG A 126 -11.27 8.81 8.80
N PHE A 127 -10.52 8.93 9.88
CA PHE A 127 -9.73 10.11 10.22
C PHE A 127 -8.33 10.10 9.60
N ALA A 128 -7.94 9.02 8.91
CA ALA A 128 -6.68 8.88 8.15
C ALA A 128 -6.64 9.75 6.87
N LYS A 129 -7.05 11.01 6.99
CA LYS A 129 -6.98 12.03 5.94
C LYS A 129 -5.62 12.73 5.97
N PRO A 130 -5.17 13.31 4.83
CA PRO A 130 -3.95 14.10 4.79
C PRO A 130 -3.94 15.17 5.91
N LYS A 131 -2.80 15.27 6.62
CA LYS A 131 -2.53 16.17 7.77
C LYS A 131 -3.01 15.71 9.15
N VAL A 132 -3.65 14.54 9.28
CA VAL A 132 -3.94 13.93 10.58
C VAL A 132 -2.93 12.82 10.86
N THR A 133 -2.12 12.98 11.91
CA THR A 133 -1.00 12.07 12.21
C THR A 133 -1.22 11.19 13.43
N SER A 134 -2.20 11.52 14.28
CA SER A 134 -2.50 10.79 15.51
C SER A 134 -3.78 9.98 15.41
N SER A 135 -3.79 8.78 16.01
CA SER A 135 -5.00 7.95 16.20
C SER A 135 -5.75 7.63 14.89
N ILE A 136 -4.99 7.36 13.82
CA ILE A 136 -5.54 7.03 12.49
C ILE A 136 -5.60 5.53 12.22
N ILE A 137 -4.91 4.71 13.03
CA ILE A 137 -4.91 3.26 12.91
C ILE A 137 -6.08 2.71 13.71
N ALA A 138 -6.98 2.01 13.03
CA ALA A 138 -8.13 1.34 13.63
C ALA A 138 -7.73 0.00 14.25
N ARG A 139 -6.90 -0.77 13.53
CA ARG A 139 -6.54 -2.14 13.88
C ARG A 139 -5.24 -2.53 13.20
N ILE A 140 -4.46 -3.38 13.87
CA ILE A 140 -3.34 -4.09 13.26
C ILE A 140 -3.59 -5.59 13.37
N GLU A 141 -3.34 -6.30 12.29
CA GLU A 141 -3.31 -7.76 12.22
C GLU A 141 -1.88 -8.20 11.99
N ILE A 142 -1.45 -9.24 12.69
CA ILE A 142 -0.13 -9.86 12.51
C ILE A 142 -0.34 -11.35 12.31
N ASP A 143 0.28 -11.88 11.27
CA ASP A 143 0.42 -13.31 10.99
C ASP A 143 1.87 -13.71 11.27
N SER A 144 2.11 -14.18 12.49
CA SER A 144 3.45 -14.44 13.00
C SER A 144 4.06 -15.76 12.54
N ASP A 145 3.26 -16.68 11.97
CA ASP A 145 3.71 -18.00 11.51
C ASP A 145 3.62 -18.20 9.99
N LYS A 146 3.20 -17.15 9.26
CA LYS A 146 3.20 -17.04 7.80
C LYS A 146 2.23 -18.00 7.14
N ASP A 147 1.09 -18.27 7.77
CA ASP A 147 0.06 -19.20 7.29
C ASP A 147 -1.09 -18.53 6.53
N GLN A 148 -1.00 -17.21 6.31
CA GLN A 148 -1.99 -16.31 5.69
C GLN A 148 -3.20 -15.99 6.57
N ARG A 149 -3.15 -16.32 7.87
CA ARG A 149 -4.18 -16.00 8.85
C ARG A 149 -3.54 -15.21 9.98
N PRO A 150 -4.08 -14.04 10.33
CA PRO A 150 -3.60 -13.33 11.51
C PRO A 150 -3.81 -14.19 12.75
N ASP A 151 -2.83 -14.19 13.65
CA ASP A 151 -2.94 -14.79 14.98
C ASP A 151 -2.98 -13.71 16.09
N ILE A 152 -2.83 -12.45 15.71
CA ILE A 152 -2.83 -11.30 16.62
C ILE A 152 -3.64 -10.16 15.99
N TRP A 153 -4.59 -9.63 16.76
CA TRP A 153 -5.35 -8.43 16.43
C TRP A 153 -5.13 -7.38 17.50
N ILE A 154 -4.53 -6.25 17.14
CA ILE A 154 -4.26 -5.14 18.04
C ILE A 154 -5.21 -3.99 17.71
N PHE A 155 -6.04 -3.62 18.68
CA PHE A 155 -6.87 -2.41 18.67
C PHE A 155 -6.15 -1.35 19.51
N PRO A 156 -5.53 -0.34 18.88
CA PRO A 156 -4.60 0.54 19.58
C PRO A 156 -5.18 1.15 20.87
N LEU A 157 -4.39 1.11 21.94
CA LEU A 157 -4.71 1.65 23.27
C LEU A 157 -5.89 0.99 24.03
N GLU A 158 -6.66 0.12 23.39
CA GLU A 158 -7.82 -0.54 24.02
C GLU A 158 -7.58 -2.01 24.35
N ARG A 159 -7.28 -2.84 23.34
CA ARG A 159 -7.14 -4.28 23.54
C ARG A 159 -6.35 -4.99 22.46
N MET A 160 -5.93 -6.22 22.77
CA MET A 160 -5.38 -7.14 21.80
C MET A 160 -6.08 -8.50 21.95
N GLU A 161 -6.40 -9.12 20.82
CA GLU A 161 -6.97 -10.46 20.74
C GLU A 161 -5.95 -11.39 20.10
N LEU A 162 -5.90 -12.63 20.56
CA LEU A 162 -4.90 -13.60 20.14
C LEU A 162 -5.58 -14.93 19.84
N ASP A 163 -5.15 -15.56 18.74
CA ASP A 163 -5.41 -16.97 18.45
C ASP A 163 -4.23 -17.79 19.00
N SER A 164 -4.46 -18.42 20.15
CA SER A 164 -3.42 -19.17 20.87
C SER A 164 -3.40 -20.66 20.53
N ASN A 165 -4.45 -21.18 19.88
CA ASN A 165 -4.56 -22.57 19.44
C ASN A 165 -4.45 -22.75 17.92
N LYS A 166 -4.24 -21.65 17.18
CA LYS A 166 -3.99 -21.61 15.73
C LYS A 166 -5.15 -22.19 14.91
N ASP A 167 -6.38 -21.92 15.33
CA ASP A 167 -7.59 -22.34 14.60
C ASP A 167 -8.20 -21.24 13.70
N GLY A 168 -7.57 -20.07 13.68
CA GLY A 168 -8.00 -18.86 12.98
C GLY A 168 -9.00 -18.02 13.76
N ILE A 169 -9.31 -18.37 15.01
CA ILE A 169 -10.30 -17.68 15.85
C ILE A 169 -9.62 -17.13 17.12
N PRO A 170 -9.73 -15.82 17.39
CA PRO A 170 -9.17 -15.28 18.62
C PRO A 170 -9.85 -15.85 19.88
N ASP A 171 -9.06 -16.44 20.78
CA ASP A 171 -9.52 -17.12 21.99
C ASP A 171 -8.96 -16.51 23.30
N LYS A 172 -8.02 -15.57 23.19
CA LYS A 172 -7.45 -14.81 24.32
C LYS A 172 -7.61 -13.30 24.14
N LEU A 173 -7.79 -12.62 25.26
CA LEU A 173 -7.88 -11.16 25.37
C LEU A 173 -6.77 -10.62 26.27
N VAL A 174 -6.11 -9.57 25.80
CA VAL A 174 -5.18 -8.72 26.54
C VAL A 174 -5.75 -7.32 26.60
N SER A 175 -5.84 -6.76 27.81
CA SER A 175 -6.34 -5.39 28.05
C SER A 175 -5.34 -4.54 28.85
N ASP A 176 -4.14 -5.07 29.10
CA ASP A 176 -3.09 -4.33 29.79
C ASP A 176 -2.46 -3.28 28.85
N PRO A 177 -2.58 -1.97 29.13
CA PRO A 177 -2.14 -0.93 28.21
C PRO A 177 -0.63 -0.96 27.93
N LYS A 178 0.19 -1.40 28.90
CA LYS A 178 1.63 -1.50 28.71
C LYS A 178 1.96 -2.59 27.67
N THR A 179 1.38 -3.77 27.82
CA THR A 179 1.53 -4.87 26.86
C THR A 179 1.05 -4.45 25.47
N ILE A 180 -0.11 -3.82 25.38
CA ILE A 180 -0.66 -3.35 24.10
C ILE A 180 0.28 -2.31 23.47
N GLY A 181 0.77 -1.35 24.27
CA GLY A 181 1.72 -0.35 23.82
C GLY A 181 3.07 -0.93 23.35
N GLU A 182 3.54 -1.99 23.98
CA GLU A 182 4.73 -2.73 23.55
C GLU A 182 4.47 -3.47 22.23
N ALA A 183 3.37 -4.22 22.12
CA ALA A 183 2.97 -4.91 20.90
C ALA A 183 2.74 -3.94 19.71
N LEU A 184 2.22 -2.73 19.97
CA LEU A 184 2.11 -1.68 18.95
C LEU A 184 3.47 -1.21 18.42
N LYS A 185 4.49 -1.17 19.28
CA LYS A 185 5.85 -0.74 18.90
C LYS A 185 6.62 -1.85 18.21
N THR A 186 6.61 -3.05 18.77
CA THR A 186 7.41 -4.16 18.27
C THR A 186 6.74 -4.90 17.13
N ARG A 187 5.40 -4.81 17.02
CA ARG A 187 4.59 -5.64 16.09
C ARG A 187 4.84 -7.13 16.28
N THR A 188 5.21 -7.53 17.50
CA THR A 188 5.51 -8.91 17.84
C THR A 188 4.73 -9.35 19.08
N GLN A 189 4.53 -10.66 19.15
CA GLN A 189 4.01 -11.31 20.33
C GLN A 189 5.12 -11.45 21.37
N THR A 190 5.15 -10.60 22.39
CA THR A 190 5.85 -10.93 23.64
C THR A 190 4.79 -11.23 24.70
N ILE A 191 4.16 -12.42 24.64
CA ILE A 191 3.21 -12.85 25.67
C ILE A 191 4.01 -13.23 26.92
N THR A 192 4.25 -12.23 27.75
CA THR A 192 4.63 -12.42 29.16
C THR A 192 3.53 -11.93 30.10
N SER A 193 2.42 -11.44 29.54
CA SER A 193 1.35 -10.75 30.24
C SER A 193 0.15 -11.65 30.52
N LYS A 194 -0.63 -11.26 31.53
CA LYS A 194 -1.86 -11.98 31.92
C LYS A 194 -2.90 -11.85 30.81
N THR A 195 -3.26 -12.97 30.20
CA THR A 195 -4.38 -13.07 29.26
C THR A 195 -5.66 -13.47 29.98
N LYS A 196 -6.81 -13.09 29.41
CA LYS A 196 -8.14 -13.61 29.80
C LYS A 196 -8.67 -14.47 28.66
N SER A 197 -9.56 -15.42 28.97
CA SER A 197 -10.32 -16.11 27.92
C SER A 197 -11.21 -15.12 27.18
N LEU A 198 -11.27 -15.26 25.87
CA LEU A 198 -12.17 -14.52 25.00
C LEU A 198 -13.20 -15.49 24.43
N SER A 199 -14.49 -15.15 24.51
CA SER A 199 -15.52 -15.91 23.80
C SER A 199 -15.73 -15.34 22.39
N LEU A 200 -16.14 -16.17 21.44
CA LEU A 200 -16.36 -15.76 20.05
C LEU A 200 -17.22 -14.49 19.94
N GLY A 201 -18.37 -14.46 20.62
CA GLY A 201 -19.31 -13.33 20.57
C GLY A 201 -18.81 -12.03 21.23
N GLN A 202 -17.60 -12.02 21.80
CA GLN A 202 -16.95 -10.83 22.35
C GLN A 202 -15.80 -10.32 21.47
N SER A 203 -15.32 -11.12 20.50
CA SER A 203 -14.21 -10.76 19.63
C SER A 203 -14.58 -9.60 18.72
N TRP A 204 -13.74 -8.57 18.67
CA TRP A 204 -13.90 -7.44 17.74
C TRP A 204 -13.28 -7.77 16.38
N ALA A 205 -12.37 -8.74 16.31
CA ALA A 205 -11.88 -9.26 15.05
C ALA A 205 -13.01 -9.94 14.27
N LEU A 206 -13.84 -10.74 14.96
CA LEU A 206 -15.00 -11.41 14.38
C LEU A 206 -16.25 -10.53 14.29
N HIS A 207 -16.45 -9.64 15.27
CA HIS A 207 -17.63 -8.78 15.40
C HIS A 207 -17.24 -7.30 15.49
N PRO A 208 -16.77 -6.69 14.39
CA PRO A 208 -16.35 -5.29 14.37
C PRO A 208 -17.48 -4.31 14.72
N GLU A 209 -18.73 -4.71 14.57
CA GLU A 209 -19.92 -3.95 14.99
C GLU A 209 -19.98 -3.69 16.49
N LEU A 210 -19.29 -4.49 17.31
CA LEU A 210 -19.21 -4.30 18.76
C LEU A 210 -18.30 -3.13 19.17
N ILE A 211 -17.42 -2.67 18.26
CA ILE A 211 -16.51 -1.54 18.51
C ILE A 211 -17.35 -0.27 18.56
N GLN A 212 -17.42 0.42 19.70
CA GLN A 212 -18.18 1.67 19.82
C GLN A 212 -17.36 2.91 19.41
N ASP A 213 -16.06 2.89 19.67
CA ASP A 213 -15.17 4.00 19.30
C ASP A 213 -14.92 4.00 17.77
N GLU A 214 -15.33 5.09 17.11
CA GLU A 214 -15.10 5.28 15.67
C GLU A 214 -13.60 5.30 15.31
N SER A 215 -12.72 5.65 16.24
CA SER A 215 -11.27 5.65 16.00
C SER A 215 -10.71 4.23 15.79
N LEU A 216 -11.42 3.21 16.26
CA LEU A 216 -11.06 1.81 16.12
C LEU A 216 -11.83 1.07 15.02
N ARG A 217 -12.69 1.78 14.29
CA ARG A 217 -13.40 1.23 13.14
C ARG A 217 -12.63 1.52 11.87
N ALA A 218 -12.26 0.46 11.15
CA ALA A 218 -11.64 0.58 9.84
C ALA A 218 -12.63 1.17 8.81
N VAL A 219 -12.10 1.90 7.83
CA VAL A 219 -12.91 2.43 6.70
C VAL A 219 -13.46 1.31 5.84
N ILE A 220 -12.69 0.24 5.66
CA ILE A 220 -13.12 -0.95 4.95
C ILE A 220 -13.80 -1.92 5.93
N LEU A 221 -14.93 -2.47 5.50
CA LEU A 221 -15.58 -3.56 6.22
C LEU A 221 -14.71 -4.81 6.08
N PHE A 222 -14.40 -5.45 7.20
CA PHE A 222 -13.59 -6.66 7.22
C PHE A 222 -14.35 -7.79 6.51
N SER A 223 -13.78 -8.35 5.45
CA SER A 223 -14.19 -9.67 4.96
C SER A 223 -13.26 -10.70 5.60
N ILE A 224 -13.82 -11.57 6.44
CA ILE A 224 -13.17 -12.81 6.91
C ILE A 224 -13.38 -13.87 5.83
#